data_AF-Q64050-F1
#
_entry.id   AF-Q64050-F1
#
_cell.length_a   1.000
_cell.length_b   1.000
_cell.length_c   1.000
_cell.angle_alpha   90.00
_cell.angle_beta   90.00
_cell.angle_gamma   90.00
#
_symmetry.space_group_name_H-M   'P 1'
#
loop_
_entity.id
_entity.type
_entity.pdbx_description
1 polymer ?
#
loop_
_entity_poly.entity_id
_entity_poly.type
_entity_poly.pdbx_seq_one_letter_code
_entity_poly.pdbx_strand_id
1 'polypeptide(L)'
;RDETVVAVGLSVNAPVAGALVDIATVNDPVFSSGMMGQGVAIEPSDNQIVAPADGLITVAYATKHAYGLKTDDGVEVLIHVGIDTVNLEGKGFTSEVVQGQYVTKGTVLGTFDKQVIADAGYPVTTMVVVTNSQSYEKVVHDKPFGSKVVPTDVVLTAVPEAAAENLIVALV
;
A
#
# COMPACT_ATOMS: atom_id res chain seq x y z
N ARG A 1 12.83 21.88 -2.72
CA ARG A 1 11.64 22.33 -3.48
C ARG A 1 10.77 21.10 -3.57
N ASP A 2 9.76 20.99 -2.72
CA ASP A 2 8.77 19.91 -2.79
C ASP A 2 7.92 20.16 -4.02
N GLU A 3 8.33 19.56 -5.14
CA GLU A 3 7.48 19.52 -6.33
C GLU A 3 6.50 18.37 -6.14
N THR A 4 5.24 18.71 -5.90
CA THR A 4 4.12 17.76 -5.95
C THR A 4 3.97 17.35 -7.41
N VAL A 5 4.66 16.30 -7.82
CA VAL A 5 4.52 15.72 -9.16
C VAL A 5 3.23 14.91 -9.16
N VAL A 6 2.17 15.42 -9.80
CA VAL A 6 1.06 14.55 -10.24
C VAL A 6 1.62 13.70 -11.37
N ALA A 7 2.18 12.54 -11.03
CA ALA A 7 2.80 11.67 -12.00
C ALA A 7 1.70 10.99 -12.84
N VAL A 8 1.88 10.96 -14.16
CA VAL A 8 1.07 10.10 -15.03
C VAL A 8 1.57 8.67 -14.81
N GLY A 9 0.76 7.83 -14.16
CA GLY A 9 1.15 6.48 -13.80
C GLY A 9 -0.01 5.67 -13.20
N LEU A 10 0.33 4.52 -12.64
CA LEU A 10 -0.61 3.58 -12.04
C LEU A 10 -0.78 3.92 -10.56
N SER A 11 -1.99 4.33 -10.18
CA SER A 11 -2.27 4.92 -8.87
C SER A 11 -2.68 3.88 -7.83
N VAL A 12 -2.17 4.05 -6.61
CA VAL A 12 -2.55 3.28 -5.42
C VAL A 12 -3.13 4.24 -4.38
N ASN A 13 -4.39 4.03 -4.03
CA ASN A 13 -5.05 4.85 -3.01
C ASN A 13 -4.61 4.48 -1.59
N ALA A 14 -4.90 5.35 -0.63
CA ALA A 14 -4.73 5.04 0.79
C ALA A 14 -5.63 3.85 1.18
N PRO A 15 -5.09 2.74 1.73
CA PRO A 15 -5.91 1.63 2.20
C PRO A 15 -6.52 1.89 3.58
N VAL A 16 -6.03 2.90 4.32
CA VAL A 16 -6.53 3.32 5.64
C VAL A 16 -6.55 4.84 5.70
N ALA A 17 -7.45 5.46 6.46
CA ALA A 17 -7.41 6.91 6.68
C ALA A 17 -6.36 7.23 7.75
N GLY A 18 -5.57 8.29 7.59
CA GLY A 18 -4.52 8.60 8.56
C GLY A 18 -3.61 9.75 8.20
N ALA A 19 -2.44 9.81 8.83
CA ALA A 19 -1.36 10.72 8.47
C ALA A 19 -0.31 9.97 7.66
N LEU A 20 0.06 10.50 6.49
CA LEU A 20 1.11 9.91 5.66
C LEU A 20 2.48 10.06 6.34
N VAL A 21 3.27 9.01 6.34
CA VAL A 21 4.58 8.93 6.99
C VAL A 21 5.62 8.41 6.00
N ASP A 22 6.84 8.92 6.12
CA ASP A 22 7.98 8.42 5.38
C ASP A 22 8.31 7.01 5.85
N ILE A 23 8.18 6.03 4.95
CA ILE A 23 8.47 4.63 5.26
C ILE A 23 9.93 4.43 5.70
N ALA A 24 10.86 5.29 5.26
CA ALA A 24 12.26 5.26 5.66
C ALA A 24 12.46 5.60 7.15
N THR A 25 11.46 6.21 7.81
CA THR A 25 11.50 6.55 9.24
C THR A 25 10.86 5.48 10.14
N VAL A 26 10.23 4.46 9.54
CA VAL A 26 9.62 3.34 10.27
C VAL A 26 10.71 2.48 10.92
N ASN A 27 10.52 2.10 12.18
CA ASN A 27 11.49 1.31 12.94
C ASN A 27 11.44 -0.20 12.59
N ASP A 28 11.55 -0.51 11.30
CA ASP A 28 11.67 -1.86 10.77
C ASP A 28 12.56 -1.83 9.52
N PRO A 29 13.74 -2.47 9.52
CA PRO A 29 14.66 -2.49 8.39
C PRO A 29 14.10 -3.13 7.11
N VAL A 30 13.15 -4.07 7.19
CA VAL A 30 12.55 -4.71 6.02
C VAL A 30 11.80 -3.68 5.17
N PHE A 31 11.13 -2.74 5.84
CA PHE A 31 10.38 -1.66 5.19
C PHE A 31 11.23 -0.41 4.94
N SER A 32 11.93 0.08 5.97
CA SER A 32 12.68 1.34 5.90
C SER A 32 13.87 1.33 4.94
N SER A 33 14.44 0.14 4.67
CA SER A 33 15.51 -0.01 3.66
C SER A 33 15.00 -0.09 2.22
N GLY A 34 13.68 -0.25 2.02
CA GLY A 34 13.09 -0.52 0.71
C GLY A 34 13.31 -1.95 0.21
N MET A 35 13.78 -2.88 1.05
CA MET A 35 14.01 -4.29 0.67
C MET A 35 12.73 -4.98 0.17
N MET A 36 11.58 -4.67 0.76
CA MET A 36 10.27 -5.18 0.34
C MET A 36 9.72 -4.46 -0.92
N GLY A 37 10.33 -3.35 -1.32
CA GLY A 37 9.86 -2.46 -2.38
C GLY A 37 9.76 -1.00 -1.95
N GLN A 38 9.38 -0.14 -2.88
CA GLN A 38 9.14 1.29 -2.65
C GLN A 38 7.72 1.53 -2.11
N GLY A 39 7.55 2.47 -1.19
CA GLY A 39 6.25 2.69 -0.58
C GLY A 39 6.16 3.88 0.37
N VAL A 40 5.06 3.92 1.10
CA VAL A 40 4.78 4.89 2.17
C VAL A 40 4.27 4.17 3.41
N ALA A 41 4.29 4.85 4.54
CA ALA A 41 3.62 4.42 5.75
C ALA A 41 2.44 5.35 6.05
N ILE A 42 1.47 4.87 6.82
CA ILE A 42 0.32 5.67 7.27
C ILE A 42 0.12 5.41 8.77
N GLU A 43 0.05 6.48 9.57
CA GLU A 43 -0.42 6.42 10.94
C GLU A 43 -1.96 6.45 10.95
N PRO A 44 -2.62 5.31 11.22
CA PRO A 44 -4.04 5.20 10.98
C PRO A 44 -4.87 5.99 11.98
N SER A 45 -5.81 6.79 11.46
CA SER A 45 -6.81 7.53 12.23
C SER A 45 -8.10 6.73 12.48
N ASP A 46 -8.39 5.74 11.64
CA ASP A 46 -9.51 4.82 11.78
C ASP A 46 -9.04 3.36 11.89
N ASN A 47 -10.01 2.43 11.86
CA ASN A 47 -9.84 0.99 12.09
C ASN A 47 -10.18 0.15 10.85
N GLN A 48 -10.43 0.79 9.70
CA GLN A 48 -10.90 0.12 8.50
C GLN A 48 -9.79 0.05 7.46
N ILE A 49 -9.71 -1.11 6.79
CA ILE A 49 -8.78 -1.35 5.70
C ILE A 49 -9.61 -1.59 4.44
N VAL A 50 -9.31 -0.86 3.37
CA VAL A 50 -9.98 -1.00 2.09
C VAL A 50 -8.99 -1.27 0.96
N ALA A 51 -9.51 -1.81 -0.15
CA ALA A 51 -8.74 -2.06 -1.35
C ALA A 51 -8.28 -0.72 -1.97
N PRO A 52 -6.98 -0.52 -2.19
CA PRO A 52 -6.44 0.73 -2.74
C PRO A 52 -6.61 0.84 -4.26
N ALA A 53 -6.98 -0.23 -4.94
CA ALA A 53 -7.22 -0.31 -6.37
C ALA A 53 -8.12 -1.51 -6.69
N ASP A 54 -8.61 -1.56 -7.93
CA ASP A 54 -9.29 -2.74 -8.47
C ASP A 54 -8.25 -3.84 -8.72
N GLY A 55 -8.56 -5.08 -8.34
CA GLY A 55 -7.64 -6.20 -8.57
C GLY A 55 -7.92 -7.47 -7.79
N LEU A 56 -6.94 -8.38 -7.83
CA LEU A 56 -6.99 -9.70 -7.21
C LEU A 56 -6.21 -9.74 -5.90
N ILE A 57 -6.83 -10.24 -4.83
CA ILE A 57 -6.14 -10.53 -3.59
C ILE A 57 -5.17 -11.70 -3.82
N THR A 58 -3.87 -11.41 -3.81
CA THR A 58 -2.79 -12.40 -4.01
C THR A 58 -2.31 -13.00 -2.70
N VAL A 59 -2.48 -12.28 -1.59
CA VAL A 59 -2.11 -12.74 -0.24
C VAL A 59 -3.19 -12.31 0.75
N ALA A 60 -3.68 -13.26 1.55
CA ALA A 60 -4.52 -13.01 2.71
C ALA A 60 -4.08 -13.97 3.83
N TYR A 61 -3.27 -13.48 4.77
CA TYR A 61 -2.74 -14.34 5.83
C TYR A 61 -3.82 -14.75 6.82
N ALA A 62 -3.66 -15.94 7.44
CA ALA A 62 -4.58 -16.43 8.47
C ALA A 62 -4.69 -15.49 9.69
N THR A 63 -3.62 -14.74 9.97
CA THR A 63 -3.56 -13.73 11.04
C THR A 63 -4.14 -12.37 10.62
N LYS A 64 -4.64 -12.22 9.38
CA LYS A 64 -5.47 -11.09 8.89
C LYS A 64 -4.82 -9.68 8.97
N HIS A 65 -3.54 -9.58 9.28
CA HIS A 65 -2.82 -8.31 9.46
C HIS A 65 -2.26 -7.72 8.16
N ALA A 66 -2.14 -8.52 7.09
CA ALA A 66 -1.58 -8.06 5.83
C ALA A 66 -2.31 -8.66 4.61
N TYR A 67 -2.35 -7.86 3.55
CA TYR A 67 -3.05 -8.11 2.30
C TYR A 67 -2.14 -7.81 1.12
N GLY A 68 -1.95 -8.80 0.26
CA GLY A 68 -1.35 -8.62 -1.06
C GLY A 68 -2.44 -8.42 -2.09
N LEU A 69 -2.31 -7.41 -2.93
CA LEU A 69 -3.20 -7.10 -4.04
C LEU A 69 -2.37 -7.00 -5.32
N LYS A 70 -2.78 -7.69 -6.37
CA LYS A 70 -2.32 -7.42 -7.73
C LYS A 70 -3.41 -6.65 -8.45
N THR A 71 -3.14 -5.41 -8.81
CA THR A 71 -4.08 -4.55 -9.52
C THR A 71 -4.28 -5.00 -10.96
N ASP A 72 -5.38 -4.57 -11.58
CA ASP A 72 -5.68 -4.89 -12.98
C ASP A 72 -4.64 -4.30 -13.96
N ASP A 73 -3.96 -3.23 -13.57
CA ASP A 73 -2.86 -2.61 -14.30
C ASP A 73 -1.46 -3.17 -13.93
N GLY A 74 -1.41 -4.19 -13.07
CA GLY A 74 -0.21 -4.99 -12.81
C GLY A 74 0.67 -4.55 -11.65
N VAL A 75 0.30 -3.52 -10.90
CA VAL A 75 0.97 -3.12 -9.65
C VAL A 75 0.71 -4.18 -8.59
N GLU A 76 1.77 -4.65 -7.92
CA GLU A 76 1.66 -5.54 -6.78
C GLU A 76 1.83 -4.73 -5.50
N VAL A 77 0.76 -4.63 -4.72
CA VAL A 77 0.66 -3.82 -3.52
C VAL A 77 0.59 -4.73 -2.29
N LEU A 78 1.44 -4.47 -1.30
CA LEU A 78 1.35 -5.04 0.04
C LEU A 78 0.82 -3.97 1.00
N ILE A 79 -0.28 -4.29 1.68
CA ILE A 79 -0.80 -3.56 2.83
C ILE A 79 -0.42 -4.37 4.06
N HIS A 80 0.39 -3.82 4.97
CA HIS A 80 0.81 -4.49 6.19
C HIS A 80 0.48 -3.62 7.40
N VAL A 81 -0.45 -4.05 8.25
CA VAL A 81 -0.92 -3.25 9.39
C VAL A 81 -0.07 -3.51 10.61
N GLY A 82 0.64 -2.46 11.05
CA GLY A 82 1.55 -2.51 12.18
C GLY A 82 2.83 -3.31 11.92
N ILE A 83 3.75 -3.27 12.87
CA ILE A 83 5.04 -3.98 12.84
C ILE A 83 4.96 -5.15 13.82
N ASP A 84 5.47 -6.32 13.40
CA ASP A 84 5.44 -7.56 14.20
C ASP A 84 4.04 -8.04 14.63
N THR A 85 2.98 -7.49 14.04
CA THR A 85 1.57 -7.80 14.38
C THR A 85 1.15 -9.21 14.00
N VAL A 86 1.94 -9.94 13.20
CA VAL A 86 1.78 -11.37 13.00
C VAL A 86 1.77 -12.15 14.33
N ASN A 87 2.52 -11.66 15.33
CA ASN A 87 2.60 -12.26 16.67
C ASN A 87 1.32 -12.10 17.50
N LEU A 88 0.34 -11.32 17.02
CA LEU A 88 -0.99 -11.25 17.63
C LEU A 88 -1.87 -12.42 17.23
N GLU A 89 -1.44 -13.27 16.29
CA GLU A 89 -2.17 -14.47 15.87
C GLU A 89 -3.62 -14.16 15.44
N GLY A 90 -3.85 -12.98 14.85
CA GLY A 90 -5.17 -12.50 14.43
C GLY A 90 -5.99 -11.80 15.52
N LYS A 91 -5.50 -11.72 16.76
CA LYS A 91 -6.14 -10.94 17.81
C LYS A 91 -6.17 -9.46 17.43
N GLY A 92 -7.37 -8.88 17.48
CA GLY A 92 -7.58 -7.49 17.09
C GLY A 92 -7.76 -7.29 15.59
N PHE A 93 -7.81 -8.35 14.76
CA PHE A 93 -8.07 -8.26 13.32
C PHE A 93 -9.34 -9.00 12.93
N THR A 94 -10.14 -8.40 12.03
CA THR A 94 -11.30 -9.03 11.40
C THR A 94 -11.20 -8.89 9.89
N SER A 95 -11.48 -9.96 9.17
CA SER A 95 -11.33 -10.02 7.72
C SER A 95 -12.07 -11.24 7.21
N GLU A 96 -12.83 -11.04 6.14
CA GLU A 96 -13.54 -12.09 5.41
C GLU A 96 -13.02 -12.26 3.98
N VAL A 97 -12.09 -11.41 3.54
CA VAL A 97 -11.45 -11.57 2.22
C VAL A 97 -10.51 -12.77 2.21
N VAL A 98 -10.50 -13.45 1.07
CA VAL A 98 -9.70 -14.65 0.84
C VAL A 98 -8.76 -14.46 -0.36
N GLN A 99 -7.66 -15.21 -0.38
CA GLN A 99 -6.79 -15.26 -1.54
C GLN A 99 -7.55 -15.71 -2.79
N GLY A 100 -7.27 -15.06 -3.92
CA GLY A 100 -7.96 -15.29 -5.20
C GLY A 100 -9.29 -14.56 -5.33
N GLN A 101 -9.73 -13.81 -4.31
CA GLN A 101 -10.89 -12.96 -4.41
C GLN A 101 -10.56 -11.70 -5.22
N TYR A 102 -11.44 -11.35 -6.16
CA TYR A 102 -11.40 -10.05 -6.83
C TYR A 102 -12.10 -8.99 -5.96
N VAL A 103 -11.50 -7.81 -5.86
CA VAL A 103 -12.02 -6.66 -5.11
C VAL A 103 -11.99 -5.41 -5.98
N THR A 104 -12.94 -4.51 -5.78
CA THR A 104 -12.89 -3.16 -6.36
C THR A 104 -12.31 -2.18 -5.36
N LYS A 105 -11.72 -1.10 -5.83
CA LYS A 105 -11.22 0.02 -5.03
C LYS A 105 -12.28 0.49 -4.03
N GLY A 106 -11.88 0.61 -2.77
CA GLY A 106 -12.76 0.95 -1.65
C GLY A 106 -13.52 -0.24 -1.05
N THR A 107 -13.42 -1.44 -1.62
CA THR A 107 -13.95 -2.67 -0.98
C THR A 107 -13.28 -2.86 0.37
N VAL A 108 -14.06 -3.07 1.43
CA VAL A 108 -13.54 -3.36 2.76
C VAL A 108 -12.82 -4.70 2.73
N LEU A 109 -11.52 -4.68 3.04
CA LEU A 109 -10.70 -5.87 3.20
C LEU A 109 -10.81 -6.42 4.62
N GLY A 110 -10.81 -5.53 5.60
CA GLY A 110 -10.90 -5.91 7.00
C GLY A 110 -10.95 -4.72 7.94
N THR A 111 -10.90 -5.02 9.22
CA THR A 111 -10.77 -4.06 10.29
C THR A 111 -9.73 -4.51 11.31
N PHE A 112 -9.19 -3.55 12.04
CA PHE A 112 -8.23 -3.80 13.10
C PHE A 112 -8.55 -2.95 14.33
N ASP A 113 -8.18 -3.42 15.51
CA ASP A 113 -8.31 -2.69 16.76
C ASP A 113 -6.95 -2.12 17.15
N LYS A 114 -6.80 -0.82 16.93
CA LYS A 114 -5.58 -0.06 17.24
C LYS A 114 -5.20 -0.15 18.71
N GLN A 115 -6.18 -0.18 19.61
CA GLN A 115 -5.91 -0.25 21.05
C GLN A 115 -5.38 -1.63 21.41
N VAL A 116 -5.95 -2.70 20.84
CA VAL A 116 -5.46 -4.07 21.06
C VAL A 116 -4.02 -4.23 20.57
N ILE A 117 -3.67 -3.64 19.42
CA ILE A 117 -2.31 -3.67 18.87
C ILE A 117 -1.35 -2.87 19.77
N ALA A 118 -1.74 -1.65 20.16
CA ALA A 118 -0.92 -0.79 21.02
C ALA A 118 -0.72 -1.38 22.43
N ASP A 119 -1.76 -1.94 23.04
CA ASP A 119 -1.71 -2.58 24.36
C ASP A 119 -0.79 -3.81 24.38
N ALA A 120 -0.63 -4.46 23.23
CA ALA A 120 0.32 -5.56 23.06
C ALA A 120 1.75 -5.09 22.78
N GLY A 121 2.00 -3.78 22.67
CA GLY A 121 3.31 -3.18 22.49
C GLY A 121 3.78 -3.08 21.04
N TYR A 122 2.88 -3.25 20.07
CA TYR A 122 3.23 -3.18 18.65
C TYR A 122 2.89 -1.82 18.04
N PRO A 123 3.72 -1.28 17.13
CA PRO A 123 3.37 -0.14 16.30
C PRO A 123 2.14 -0.44 15.45
N VAL A 124 1.26 0.54 15.29
CA VAL A 124 0.03 0.44 14.48
C VAL A 124 0.25 1.01 13.07
N THR A 125 1.40 1.64 12.83
CA THR A 125 1.80 2.20 11.54
C THR A 125 1.59 1.18 10.42
N THR A 126 0.79 1.55 9.42
CA THR A 126 0.44 0.66 8.30
C THR A 126 1.34 0.96 7.12
N MET A 127 2.05 -0.06 6.62
CA MET A 127 2.90 0.05 5.45
C MET A 127 2.08 -0.23 4.18
N VAL A 128 2.32 0.58 3.16
CA VAL A 128 1.74 0.45 1.82
C VAL A 128 2.90 0.42 0.83
N VAL A 129 3.18 -0.75 0.27
CA VAL A 129 4.41 -1.01 -0.50
C VAL A 129 4.08 -1.55 -1.88
N VAL A 130 4.73 -1.02 -2.91
CA VAL A 130 4.75 -1.61 -4.25
C VAL A 130 5.87 -2.65 -4.30
N THR A 131 5.51 -3.93 -4.20
CA THR A 131 6.47 -5.04 -4.07
C THR A 131 7.21 -5.32 -5.37
N ASN A 132 6.55 -5.10 -6.51
CA ASN A 132 7.18 -5.16 -7.84
C ASN A 132 7.72 -3.79 -8.30
N SER A 133 8.15 -2.93 -7.37
CA SER A 133 8.61 -1.56 -7.67
C SER A 133 9.77 -1.48 -8.67
N GLN A 134 10.59 -2.53 -8.79
CA GLN A 134 11.67 -2.62 -9.79
C GLN A 134 11.18 -2.75 -11.24
N SER A 135 9.89 -3.06 -11.46
CA SER A 135 9.27 -3.14 -12.79
C SER A 135 8.84 -1.76 -13.34
N TYR A 136 9.11 -0.69 -12.59
CA TYR A 136 8.69 0.67 -12.89
C TYR A 136 9.91 1.58 -12.89
N GLU A 137 9.88 2.66 -13.68
CA GLU A 137 10.95 3.66 -13.71
C GLU A 137 11.15 4.29 -12.32
N LYS A 138 10.03 4.57 -11.66
CA LYS A 138 10.00 5.08 -10.29
C LYS A 138 8.63 4.84 -9.64
N VAL A 139 8.63 4.82 -8.32
CA VAL A 139 7.43 4.88 -7.50
C VAL A 139 7.52 6.16 -6.68
N VAL A 140 6.51 7.02 -6.80
CA VAL A 140 6.48 8.34 -6.14
C VAL A 140 5.30 8.43 -5.19
N HIS A 141 5.41 9.27 -4.16
CA HIS A 141 4.28 9.62 -3.30
C HIS A 141 3.61 10.90 -3.81
N ASP A 142 2.28 10.91 -3.82
CA ASP A 142 1.48 12.02 -4.38
C ASP A 142 1.18 13.15 -3.37
N LYS A 143 1.52 12.95 -2.09
CA LYS A 143 1.26 13.90 -1.01
C LYS A 143 2.48 14.06 -0.09
N PRO A 144 2.74 15.26 0.46
CA PRO A 144 3.80 15.45 1.44
C PRO A 144 3.59 14.60 2.70
N PHE A 145 4.68 14.13 3.32
CA PHE A 145 4.62 13.49 4.63
C PHE A 145 4.01 14.43 5.69
N GLY A 146 3.24 13.87 6.62
CA GLY A 146 2.42 14.60 7.59
C GLY A 146 1.04 15.01 7.07
N SER A 147 0.76 14.87 5.78
CA SER A 147 -0.57 15.14 5.21
C SER A 147 -1.61 14.14 5.71
N LYS A 148 -2.82 14.61 5.97
CA LYS A 148 -3.97 13.73 6.21
C LYS A 148 -4.45 13.12 4.90
N VAL A 149 -4.67 11.81 4.92
CA VAL A 149 -5.16 11.03 3.78
C VAL A 149 -6.41 10.24 4.15
N VAL A 150 -7.31 10.09 3.20
CA VAL A 150 -8.51 9.25 3.30
C VAL A 150 -8.52 8.25 2.14
N PRO A 151 -9.34 7.17 2.17
CA PRO A 151 -9.24 6.12 1.16
C PRO A 151 -9.53 6.52 -0.29
N THR A 152 -10.09 7.71 -0.53
CA THR A 152 -10.25 8.26 -1.89
C THR A 152 -8.99 8.94 -2.43
N ASP A 153 -8.00 9.22 -1.56
CA ASP A 153 -6.75 9.88 -1.94
C ASP A 153 -5.74 8.89 -2.52
N VAL A 154 -5.06 9.30 -3.59
CA VAL A 154 -3.87 8.62 -4.11
C VAL A 154 -2.69 8.94 -3.19
N VAL A 155 -1.95 7.90 -2.77
CA VAL A 155 -0.76 8.03 -1.91
C VAL A 155 0.52 7.59 -2.61
N LEU A 156 0.41 6.73 -3.61
CA LEU A 156 1.52 6.26 -4.43
C LEU A 156 1.11 6.22 -5.90
N THR A 157 2.07 6.54 -6.76
CA THR A 157 1.97 6.36 -8.21
C THR A 157 3.20 5.61 -8.71
N ALA A 158 2.98 4.44 -9.30
CA ALA A 158 4.01 3.69 -10.02
C ALA A 158 4.08 4.20 -11.47
N VAL A 159 5.22 4.76 -11.86
CA VAL A 159 5.45 5.33 -13.19
C VAL A 159 6.08 4.25 -14.07
N PRO A 160 5.38 3.74 -15.10
CA PRO A 160 5.98 2.80 -16.04
C PRO A 160 7.22 3.41 -16.67
N GLU A 161 8.21 2.59 -17.02
CA GLU A 161 9.23 3.02 -17.99
C GLU A 161 8.50 3.55 -19.22
N ALA A 162 8.83 4.78 -19.64
CA ALA A 162 8.30 5.32 -20.88
C ALA A 162 8.50 4.24 -21.96
N ALA A 163 7.40 3.74 -22.53
CA ALA A 163 7.48 2.81 -23.64
C ALA A 163 8.34 3.52 -24.67
N ALA A 164 9.57 3.02 -24.91
CA ALA A 164 10.38 3.49 -26.00
C ALA A 164 9.47 3.44 -27.22
N GLU A 165 9.11 4.60 -27.77
CA GLU A 165 8.22 4.70 -28.92
C GLU A 165 8.88 3.95 -30.08
N ASN A 166 8.58 2.66 -30.22
CA ASN A 166 8.76 1.92 -31.45
C ASN A 166 7.58 2.27 -32.36
N LEU A 167 7.48 3.56 -32.69
CA LEU A 167 6.77 4.00 -33.89
C LEU A 167 7.80 4.03 -35.02
N ILE A 168 8.24 2.84 -35.46
CA ILE A 168 8.71 2.69 -36.84
C ILE A 168 7.46 2.92 -37.69
N VAL A 169 7.23 4.18 -38.05
CA VAL A 169 6.31 4.52 -39.13
C VAL A 169 6.86 3.81 -40.36
N ALA A 170 6.15 2.77 -40.78
CA ALA A 170 6.33 2.12 -42.06
C ALA A 170 6.27 3.19 -43.16
N LEU A 171 7.42 3.48 -43.75
CA LEU A 171 7.56 4.26 -44.98
C LEU A 171 8.83 3.81 -45.69
N VAL A 172 8.78 2.59 -46.25
CA VAL A 172 9.32 2.26 -47.59
C VAL A 172 8.38 1.23 -48.20
#